data_AF-A0A8X6EYR4-F1
#
_entry.id   AF-A0A8X6EYR4-F1
#
_cell.length_a   1.000
_cell.length_b   1.000
_cell.length_c   1.000
_cell.angle_alpha   90.00
_cell.angle_beta   90.00
_cell.angle_gamma   90.00
#
_symmetry.space_group_name_H-M   'P 1'
#
loop_
_entity.id
_entity.type
_entity.pdbx_description
1 polymer ?
#
loop_
_entity_poly.entity_id
_entity_poly.type
_entity_poly.pdbx_seq_one_letter_code
_entity_poly.pdbx_strand_id
1 'polypeptide(L)'
;MPSERYVPTKTYNFCSDFLTTAGPLNTVKMDIFVSHREITLSLQPTCIKLPVMKTNQFINPDIDQFFHTNSVIKVEEDCYVLPSMKQGKIISISKNPKANGAFENYIQIQQHWKDMYGYVLPNEPKEGFWYYNVKFRIPNATPYTYPSV
;
A
#
# COMPACT_ATOMS: atom_id res chain seq x y z
N MET A 1 -42.12 -5.98 19.22
CA MET A 1 -41.21 -4.86 18.90
C MET A 1 -39.84 -5.45 18.57
N PRO A 2 -39.44 -5.60 17.29
CA PRO A 2 -38.10 -6.05 16.97
C PRO A 2 -37.14 -4.85 16.97
N SER A 3 -36.06 -4.97 17.75
CA SER A 3 -34.94 -4.03 17.73
C SER A 3 -34.09 -4.28 16.47
N GLU A 4 -34.21 -3.42 15.46
CA GLU A 4 -33.26 -3.43 14.35
C GLU A 4 -31.89 -2.96 14.85
N ARG A 5 -30.96 -3.92 14.99
CA ARG A 5 -29.55 -3.60 15.16
C ARG A 5 -29.02 -3.15 13.80
N TYR A 6 -28.70 -1.87 13.70
CA TYR A 6 -27.93 -1.33 12.59
C TYR A 6 -26.57 -2.04 12.52
N VAL A 7 -26.35 -2.79 11.45
CA VAL A 7 -25.04 -3.33 11.08
C VAL A 7 -24.48 -2.40 10.01
N PRO A 8 -23.33 -1.72 10.21
CA PRO A 8 -22.79 -0.86 9.18
C PRO A 8 -22.24 -1.73 8.04
N THR A 9 -22.93 -1.70 6.90
CA THR A 9 -22.47 -2.30 5.66
C THR A 9 -21.30 -1.47 5.12
N LYS A 10 -20.06 -1.88 5.39
CA LYS A 10 -18.89 -1.35 4.68
C LYS A 10 -18.82 -1.98 3.30
N THR A 11 -19.36 -1.31 2.29
CA THR A 11 -19.13 -1.65 0.89
C THR A 11 -18.26 -0.57 0.27
N TYR A 12 -16.94 -0.81 0.22
CA TYR A 12 -16.02 -0.01 -0.58
C TYR A 12 -15.73 -0.78 -1.87
N ASN A 13 -16.50 -0.50 -2.93
CA ASN A 13 -16.14 -0.96 -4.26
C ASN A 13 -15.06 -0.02 -4.82
N PHE A 14 -13.82 -0.20 -4.36
CA PHE A 14 -12.67 0.29 -5.11
C PHE A 14 -12.59 -0.51 -6.41
N CYS A 15 -12.32 0.16 -7.53
CA CYS A 15 -12.00 -0.52 -8.78
C CYS A 15 -10.86 -1.51 -8.49
N SER A 16 -11.05 -2.79 -8.76
CA SER A 16 -10.12 -3.87 -8.37
C SER A 16 -8.72 -3.71 -8.98
N ASP A 17 -8.61 -2.89 -10.01
CA ASP A 17 -7.39 -2.55 -10.74
C ASP A 17 -6.74 -1.23 -10.30
N PHE A 18 -7.27 -0.55 -9.27
CA PHE A 18 -6.78 0.76 -8.81
C PHE A 18 -5.26 0.78 -8.58
N LEU A 19 -4.72 -0.29 -7.98
CA LEU A 19 -3.29 -0.42 -7.69
C LEU A 19 -2.45 -0.74 -8.94
N THR A 20 -3.07 -1.32 -9.98
CA THR A 20 -2.38 -1.81 -11.18
C THR A 20 -2.50 -0.87 -12.38
N THR A 21 -3.38 0.13 -12.32
CA THR A 21 -3.63 1.05 -13.43
C THR A 21 -2.58 2.15 -13.49
N ALA A 22 -1.78 2.16 -14.56
CA ALA A 22 -0.74 3.17 -14.81
C ALA A 22 -1.28 4.50 -15.39
N GLY A 23 -2.60 4.61 -15.59
CA GLY A 23 -3.28 5.75 -16.19
C GLY A 23 -3.82 6.77 -15.18
N PRO A 24 -4.37 7.90 -15.66
CA PRO A 24 -5.13 8.82 -14.82
C PRO A 24 -6.34 8.10 -14.22
N LEU A 25 -6.56 8.28 -12.91
CA LEU A 25 -7.63 7.67 -12.15
C LEU A 25 -8.68 8.72 -11.80
N ASN A 26 -9.93 8.48 -12.21
CA ASN A 26 -11.07 9.27 -11.78
C ASN A 26 -11.27 9.07 -10.27
N THR A 27 -11.34 10.17 -9.54
CA THR A 27 -11.46 10.16 -8.08
C THR A 27 -12.31 11.34 -7.61
N VAL A 28 -12.63 11.37 -6.33
CA VAL A 28 -13.37 12.45 -5.70
C VAL A 28 -12.52 13.02 -4.57
N LYS A 29 -12.20 14.31 -4.65
CA LYS A 29 -11.65 15.04 -3.51
C LYS A 29 -12.78 15.30 -2.54
N MET A 30 -12.59 14.91 -1.28
CA MET A 30 -13.55 15.10 -0.21
C MET A 30 -12.93 16.00 0.88
N ASP A 31 -13.50 17.18 1.07
CA ASP A 31 -13.18 18.05 2.20
C ASP A 31 -14.29 17.90 3.26
N ILE A 32 -13.89 17.59 4.50
CA ILE A 32 -14.80 17.37 5.63
C ILE A 32 -14.63 18.52 6.61
N PHE A 33 -15.70 19.28 6.81
CA PHE A 33 -15.76 20.34 7.81
C PHE A 33 -16.67 19.88 8.94
N VAL A 34 -16.11 19.80 10.15
CA VAL A 34 -16.85 19.39 11.34
C VAL A 34 -16.94 20.58 12.28
N SER A 35 -18.16 20.96 12.63
CA SER A 35 -18.45 21.94 13.67
C SER A 35 -19.19 21.28 14.82
N HIS A 36 -19.47 22.04 15.88
CA HIS A 36 -20.22 21.55 17.04
C HIS A 36 -21.66 21.08 16.70
N ARG A 37 -22.22 21.53 15.57
CA ARG A 37 -23.63 21.29 15.21
C ARG A 37 -23.81 20.62 13.86
N GLU A 38 -22.80 20.69 13.01
CA GLU A 38 -22.96 20.36 11.59
C GLU A 38 -21.70 19.68 11.06
N ILE A 39 -21.91 18.75 10.14
CA ILE A 39 -20.85 18.15 9.32
C ILE A 39 -21.15 18.54 7.87
N THR A 40 -20.24 19.27 7.24
CA THR A 40 -20.33 19.64 5.83
C THR A 40 -19.31 18.85 5.04
N LEU A 41 -19.78 18.20 3.96
CA LEU A 41 -18.95 17.43 3.04
C LEU A 41 -18.91 18.18 1.71
N SER A 42 -17.72 18.58 1.25
CA SER A 42 -17.53 19.09 -0.10
C SER A 42 -16.91 17.99 -0.95
N LEU A 43 -17.59 17.64 -2.05
CA LEU A 43 -17.18 16.59 -2.97
C LEU A 43 -16.87 17.22 -4.34
N GLN A 44 -15.64 17.04 -4.83
CA GLN A 44 -15.21 17.57 -6.12
C GLN A 44 -14.68 16.42 -6.99
N PRO A 45 -15.23 16.22 -8.21
CA PRO A 45 -14.64 15.31 -9.18
C PRO A 45 -13.21 15.76 -9.50
N THR A 46 -12.26 14.83 -9.45
CA THR A 46 -10.87 15.10 -9.77
C THR A 46 -10.22 13.89 -10.44
N CYS A 47 -8.98 14.07 -10.87
CA CYS A 47 -8.21 13.01 -11.50
C CYS A 47 -6.81 13.00 -10.89
N ILE A 48 -6.34 11.84 -10.45
CA ILE A 48 -5.00 11.66 -9.92
C ILE A 48 -4.20 10.73 -10.81
N LYS A 49 -2.90 11.01 -10.95
CA LYS A 49 -1.95 10.09 -11.57
C LYS A 49 -0.96 9.64 -10.50
N LEU A 50 -1.01 8.37 -10.15
CA LEU A 50 -0.05 7.79 -9.22
C LEU A 50 1.25 7.48 -9.97
N PRO A 51 2.42 7.95 -9.48
CA PRO A 51 3.68 7.56 -10.08
C PRO A 51 3.92 6.08 -9.80
N VAL A 52 4.12 5.28 -10.87
CA VAL A 52 4.50 3.88 -10.72
C VAL A 52 5.95 3.83 -10.22
N MET A 53 6.15 3.24 -9.05
CA MET A 53 7.48 3.05 -8.50
C MET A 53 8.18 1.92 -9.25
N LYS A 54 9.24 2.25 -9.99
CA LYS A 54 10.00 1.25 -10.76
C LYS A 54 11.15 0.70 -9.92
N THR A 55 11.11 -0.59 -9.58
CA THR A 55 12.14 -1.25 -8.76
C THR A 55 13.53 -1.22 -9.40
N ASN A 56 13.59 -1.29 -10.73
CA ASN A 56 14.83 -1.30 -11.50
C ASN A 56 15.67 0.00 -11.38
N GLN A 57 15.12 1.05 -10.78
CA GLN A 57 15.90 2.25 -10.46
C GLN A 57 16.84 2.03 -9.27
N PHE A 58 16.52 1.09 -8.39
CA PHE A 58 17.26 0.83 -7.15
C PHE A 58 18.08 -0.46 -7.20
N ILE A 59 17.80 -1.33 -8.17
CA ILE A 59 18.45 -2.63 -8.32
C ILE A 59 19.34 -2.56 -9.56
N ASN A 60 20.66 -2.53 -9.34
CA ASN A 60 21.65 -2.70 -10.41
C ASN A 60 21.55 -4.13 -10.96
N PRO A 61 21.60 -4.38 -12.27
CA PRO A 61 21.56 -5.73 -12.86
C PRO A 61 22.53 -6.75 -12.23
N ASP A 62 23.69 -6.34 -11.71
CA ASP A 62 24.61 -7.25 -11.00
C ASP A 62 24.01 -7.81 -9.68
N ILE A 63 23.05 -7.10 -9.12
CA ILE A 63 22.38 -7.44 -7.87
C ILE A 63 21.29 -8.50 -8.08
N ASP A 64 20.72 -8.61 -9.29
CA ASP A 64 19.74 -9.67 -9.60
C ASP A 64 20.34 -11.08 -9.43
N GLN A 65 21.65 -11.26 -9.68
CA GLN A 65 22.36 -12.51 -9.39
C GLN A 65 22.46 -12.79 -7.87
N PHE A 66 22.61 -11.76 -7.04
CA PHE A 66 22.63 -11.91 -5.58
C PHE A 66 21.29 -12.38 -5.02
N PHE A 67 20.18 -12.06 -5.67
CA PHE A 67 18.83 -12.38 -5.18
C PHE A 67 18.43 -13.86 -5.34
N HIS A 68 19.17 -14.67 -6.11
CA HIS A 68 18.99 -16.12 -6.11
C HIS A 68 19.24 -16.77 -4.74
N THR A 69 19.82 -16.04 -3.78
CA THR A 69 20.15 -16.52 -2.44
C THR A 69 19.23 -16.01 -1.31
N ASN A 70 18.03 -15.50 -1.62
CA ASN A 70 17.08 -14.96 -0.61
C ASN A 70 17.63 -13.76 0.19
N SER A 71 18.58 -13.02 -0.39
CA SER A 71 19.28 -11.91 0.25
C SER A 71 18.39 -10.66 0.42
N VAL A 72 18.61 -9.94 1.52
CA VAL A 72 18.00 -8.63 1.82
C VAL A 72 18.98 -7.54 1.42
N ILE A 73 18.50 -6.55 0.70
CA ILE A 73 19.33 -5.41 0.28
C ILE A 73 18.91 -4.18 1.05
N LYS A 74 19.88 -3.54 1.70
CA LYS A 74 19.65 -2.26 2.36
C LYS A 74 19.66 -1.16 1.31
N VAL A 75 18.62 -0.34 1.33
CA VAL A 75 18.40 0.81 0.45
C VAL A 75 18.00 1.98 1.34
N GLU A 76 18.26 3.23 0.97
CA GLU A 76 17.84 4.41 1.75
C GLU A 76 17.18 5.46 0.85
N GLU A 77 15.94 5.19 0.45
CA GLU A 77 15.24 6.01 -0.54
C GLU A 77 13.93 6.55 0.03
N ASP A 78 13.66 7.83 -0.18
CA ASP A 78 12.40 8.44 0.22
C ASP A 78 11.27 7.96 -0.70
N CYS A 79 10.11 7.66 -0.11
CA CYS A 79 8.93 7.18 -0.86
C CYS A 79 7.62 7.73 -0.26
N TYR A 80 6.55 7.67 -1.05
CA TYR A 80 5.18 7.90 -0.57
C TYR A 80 4.42 6.59 -0.65
N VAL A 81 3.77 6.18 0.45
CA VAL A 81 3.14 4.86 0.53
C VAL A 81 1.64 4.92 0.77
N LEU A 82 0.93 4.07 0.04
CA LEU A 82 -0.49 3.82 0.25
C LEU A 82 -0.77 3.16 1.62
N PRO A 83 -2.01 3.26 2.13
CA PRO A 83 -3.13 3.98 1.53
C PRO A 83 -3.11 5.50 1.79
N SER A 84 -2.33 5.95 2.78
CA SER A 84 -2.37 7.34 3.25
C SER A 84 -1.49 8.31 2.48
N MET A 85 -0.70 7.83 1.51
CA MET A 85 0.33 8.60 0.80
C MET A 85 1.29 9.33 1.74
N LYS A 86 1.54 8.76 2.93
CA LYS A 86 2.50 9.31 3.89
C LYS A 86 3.92 9.11 3.38
N GLN A 87 4.78 10.08 3.66
CA GLN A 87 6.21 9.96 3.37
C GLN A 87 6.84 8.93 4.32
N GLY A 88 7.60 8.02 3.74
CA GLY A 88 8.42 7.04 4.42
C GLY A 88 9.79 6.94 3.77
N LYS A 89 10.65 6.08 4.33
CA LYS A 89 11.93 5.72 3.74
C LYS A 89 11.98 4.21 3.53
N ILE A 90 12.28 3.76 2.32
CA ILE A 90 12.60 2.37 2.04
C ILE A 90 13.95 2.11 2.67
N ILE A 91 14.00 1.16 3.59
CA ILE A 91 15.23 0.76 4.30
C ILE A 91 15.82 -0.54 3.75
N SER A 92 14.99 -1.35 3.09
CA SER A 92 15.46 -2.56 2.41
C SER A 92 14.46 -3.13 1.40
N ILE A 93 14.98 -3.95 0.49
CA ILE A 93 14.24 -4.67 -0.53
C ILE A 93 14.57 -6.17 -0.41
N SER A 94 13.57 -7.04 -0.53
CA SER A 94 13.72 -8.49 -0.49
C SER A 94 12.82 -9.22 -1.49
N LYS A 95 13.13 -10.48 -1.79
CA LYS A 95 12.25 -11.41 -2.52
C LYS A 95 11.27 -12.18 -1.61
N ASN A 96 11.47 -12.09 -0.29
CA ASN A 96 10.65 -12.77 0.70
C ASN A 96 10.04 -11.74 1.68
N PRO A 97 8.72 -11.75 1.90
CA PRO A 97 8.06 -10.80 2.82
C PRO A 97 8.51 -10.96 4.27
N LYS A 98 8.93 -12.18 4.68
CA LYS A 98 9.37 -12.47 6.05
C LYS A 98 10.68 -11.77 6.42
N ALA A 99 11.45 -11.33 5.43
CA ALA A 99 12.86 -10.99 5.64
C ALA A 99 13.08 -9.83 6.63
N ASN A 100 12.13 -8.89 6.76
CA ASN A 100 12.21 -7.79 7.74
C ASN A 100 10.84 -7.44 8.35
N GLY A 101 9.84 -8.31 8.20
CA GLY A 101 8.42 -7.93 8.31
C GLY A 101 7.63 -8.72 9.34
N ALA A 102 6.42 -8.23 9.60
CA ALA A 102 5.39 -8.86 10.42
C ALA A 102 4.57 -9.94 9.68
N PHE A 103 4.87 -10.17 8.39
CA PHE A 103 4.10 -11.07 7.52
C PHE A 103 4.93 -12.28 7.11
N GLU A 104 4.33 -13.46 7.26
CA GLU A 104 4.98 -14.73 6.90
C GLU A 104 4.92 -15.01 5.40
N ASN A 105 3.89 -14.53 4.71
CA ASN A 105 3.67 -14.78 3.29
C ASN A 105 2.80 -13.68 2.65
N TYR A 106 2.69 -13.71 1.32
CA TYR A 106 1.90 -12.75 0.55
C TYR A 106 0.41 -12.78 0.90
N ILE A 107 -0.16 -13.96 1.20
CA ILE A 107 -1.58 -14.10 1.54
C ILE A 107 -1.93 -13.27 2.78
N GLN A 108 -1.07 -13.27 3.81
CA GLN A 108 -1.27 -12.42 4.99
C GLN A 108 -1.22 -10.93 4.65
N ILE A 109 -0.38 -10.52 3.69
CA ILE A 109 -0.34 -9.14 3.21
C ILE A 109 -1.67 -8.80 2.50
N GLN A 110 -2.17 -9.67 1.62
CA GLN A 110 -3.46 -9.45 0.95
C GLN A 110 -4.61 -9.31 1.95
N GLN A 111 -4.69 -10.20 2.94
CA GLN A 111 -5.69 -10.14 4.00
C GLN A 111 -5.59 -8.83 4.78
N HIS A 112 -4.38 -8.45 5.20
CA HIS A 112 -4.17 -7.21 5.91
C HIS A 112 -4.65 -5.99 5.12
N TRP A 113 -4.28 -5.88 3.83
CA TRP A 113 -4.66 -4.73 3.01
C TRP A 113 -6.18 -4.66 2.78
N LYS A 114 -6.80 -5.83 2.59
CA LYS A 114 -8.26 -5.92 2.45
C LYS A 114 -8.96 -5.51 3.75
N ASP A 115 -8.54 -6.06 4.88
CA ASP A 115 -9.24 -5.88 6.16
C ASP A 115 -9.01 -4.49 6.75
N MET A 116 -7.78 -3.98 6.66
CA MET A 116 -7.42 -2.68 7.24
C MET A 116 -7.77 -1.51 6.34
N TYR A 117 -7.65 -1.67 5.03
CA TYR A 117 -7.69 -0.55 4.09
C TYR A 117 -8.73 -0.72 2.97
N GLY A 118 -9.34 -1.90 2.82
CA GLY A 118 -10.30 -2.19 1.76
C GLY A 118 -9.68 -2.37 0.37
N TYR A 119 -8.35 -2.44 0.26
CA TYR A 119 -7.67 -2.66 -1.02
C TYR A 119 -7.52 -4.14 -1.31
N VAL A 120 -7.88 -4.54 -2.53
CA VAL A 120 -7.66 -5.90 -3.02
C VAL A 120 -6.34 -5.92 -3.79
N LEU A 121 -5.37 -6.65 -3.25
CA LEU A 121 -4.10 -6.90 -3.93
C LEU A 121 -4.25 -7.99 -5.00
N PRO A 122 -3.48 -7.96 -6.11
CA PRO A 122 -3.54 -8.97 -7.17
C PRO A 122 -3.35 -10.41 -6.65
N ASN A 123 -4.13 -11.36 -7.17
CA ASN A 123 -4.15 -12.76 -6.72
C ASN A 123 -2.90 -13.55 -7.11
N GLU A 124 -2.29 -13.22 -8.24
CA GLU A 124 -1.10 -13.93 -8.70
C GLU A 124 0.14 -13.23 -8.13
N PRO A 125 0.99 -13.92 -7.33
CA PRO A 125 2.36 -13.51 -7.25
C PRO A 125 2.92 -13.64 -8.66
N LYS A 126 3.05 -12.51 -9.37
CA LYS A 126 3.92 -12.50 -10.54
C LYS A 126 5.25 -13.02 -10.04
N GLU A 127 5.78 -14.08 -10.65
CA GLU A 127 7.11 -14.55 -10.34
C GLU A 127 8.04 -13.33 -10.31
N GLY A 128 8.61 -13.04 -9.14
CA GLY A 128 9.50 -11.92 -8.96
C GLY A 128 8.97 -10.66 -8.27
N PHE A 129 7.83 -10.67 -7.56
CA PHE A 129 7.48 -9.54 -6.67
C PHE A 129 8.63 -9.18 -5.72
N TRP A 130 8.86 -7.88 -5.61
CA TRP A 130 9.77 -7.29 -4.65
C TRP A 130 8.97 -6.82 -3.44
N TYR A 131 9.57 -6.98 -2.26
CA TYR A 131 9.01 -6.48 -1.02
C TYR A 131 9.87 -5.33 -0.52
N TYR A 132 9.26 -4.16 -0.40
CA TYR A 132 9.88 -2.96 0.14
C TYR A 132 9.55 -2.86 1.62
N ASN A 133 10.58 -2.78 2.45
CA ASN A 133 10.42 -2.53 3.87
C ASN A 133 10.57 -1.04 4.11
N VAL A 134 9.48 -0.39 4.50
CA VAL A 134 9.36 1.05 4.63
C VAL A 134 9.31 1.42 6.09
N LYS A 135 10.20 2.32 6.51
CA LYS A 135 10.18 2.94 7.83
C LYS A 135 9.54 4.31 7.74
N PHE A 136 8.49 4.52 8.51
CA PHE A 136 7.85 5.82 8.64
C PHE A 136 8.68 6.73 9.56
N ARG A 137 8.53 8.05 9.38
CA ARG A 137 9.16 9.08 10.23
C ARG A 137 8.49 9.21 11.60
N ILE A 138 8.29 8.08 12.26
CA ILE A 138 7.71 7.96 13.59
C ILE A 138 8.78 7.30 14.48
N PRO A 139 9.11 7.89 15.66
CA PRO A 139 10.05 7.29 16.59
C PRO A 139 9.67 5.83 16.92
N ASN A 140 10.64 4.93 16.89
CA ASN A 140 10.48 3.50 17.21
C ASN A 140 9.46 2.72 16.34
N ALA A 141 9.03 3.26 15.20
CA ALA A 141 8.17 2.52 14.29
C ALA A 141 8.93 1.33 13.67
N THR A 142 8.31 0.15 13.77
CA THR A 142 8.75 -1.04 13.04
C THR A 142 8.56 -0.82 11.53
N PRO A 143 9.50 -1.26 10.70
CA PRO A 143 9.33 -1.23 9.26
C PRO A 143 8.08 -2.01 8.84
N TYR A 144 7.42 -1.51 7.81
CA TYR A 144 6.23 -2.14 7.26
C TYR A 144 6.51 -2.63 5.84
N THR A 145 6.02 -3.82 5.50
CA THR A 145 6.35 -4.50 4.24
C THR A 145 5.28 -4.23 3.18
N TYR A 146 5.72 -3.72 2.02
CA TYR A 146 4.90 -3.35 0.86
C TYR A 146 5.29 -4.22 -0.35
N PRO A 147 4.34 -4.86 -1.05
CA PRO A 147 4.64 -5.58 -2.29
C PRO A 147 4.77 -4.61 -3.48
N SER A 148 5.56 -4.98 -4.48
CA SER A 148 5.68 -4.28 -5.77
C SER A 148 4.50 -4.60 -6.68
N VAL A 149 3.31 -4.10 -6.32
CA VAL A 149 2.07 -4.25 -7.10
C VAL A 149 1.89 -3.10 -8.09
#